data_AF-B7R2J2-F1
#
_entry.id   AF-B7R2J2-F1
#
_cell.length_a   1.000
_cell.length_b   1.000
_cell.length_c   1.000
_cell.angle_alpha   90.00
_cell.angle_beta   90.00
_cell.angle_gamma   90.00
#
_symmetry.space_group_name_H-M   'P 1'
#
loop_
_entity.id
_entity.type
_entity.pdbx_description
1 polymer ?
#
loop_
_entity_poly.entity_id
_entity_poly.type
_entity_poly.pdbx_seq_one_letter_code
_entity_poly.pdbx_strand_id
1 'polypeptide(L)'
;MDPLEHASIPSLVYLALSGEPTLAGLTALALGAVFPDLDALAEEHRSYLHSLLPFLPILLLGLHLGSPFLLFALGWGSHLFLDFFTGVVPVAYPLSRRGWGLSITVTGPGNFRIRAEIIERYPDERHDYRLEIGGSFALALLAILTAIIRLH
;
A
#
# COMPACT_ATOMS: atom_id res chain seq x y z
N MET A 1 6.58 -0.57 -3.24
CA MET A 1 7.56 0.14 -2.38
C MET A 1 8.13 -0.86 -1.40
N ASP A 2 8.81 -0.48 -0.31
CA ASP A 2 9.08 -1.43 0.76
C ASP A 2 7.94 -1.47 1.79
N PRO A 3 7.80 -2.57 2.57
CA PRO A 3 6.69 -2.73 3.51
C PRO A 3 6.59 -1.63 4.58
N LEU A 4 7.72 -0.99 4.95
CA LEU A 4 7.68 0.09 5.94
C LEU A 4 7.01 1.33 5.37
N GLU A 5 7.25 1.68 4.10
CA GLU A 5 6.55 2.80 3.46
C GLU A 5 5.06 2.51 3.34
N HIS A 6 4.70 1.28 2.94
CA HIS A 6 3.31 0.84 2.85
C HIS A 6 2.59 0.89 4.18
N ALA A 7 3.24 0.54 5.29
CA ALA A 7 2.65 0.70 6.62
C ALA A 7 2.58 2.18 7.06
N SER A 8 3.64 2.94 6.81
CA SER A 8 3.85 4.26 7.43
C SER A 8 2.99 5.35 6.80
N ILE A 9 2.90 5.38 5.47
CA ILE A 9 2.13 6.41 4.75
C ILE A 9 0.65 6.41 5.13
N PRO A 10 -0.11 5.31 4.99
CA PRO A 10 -1.52 5.29 5.39
C PRO A 10 -1.68 5.49 6.90
N SER A 11 -0.75 4.99 7.73
CA SER A 11 -0.77 5.24 9.18
C SER A 11 -0.68 6.73 9.51
N LEU A 12 0.23 7.46 8.87
CA LEU A 12 0.36 8.91 9.04
C LEU A 12 -0.91 9.64 8.56
N VAL A 13 -1.49 9.22 7.44
CA VAL A 13 -2.75 9.78 6.94
C VAL A 13 -3.89 9.54 7.94
N TYR A 14 -4.02 8.33 8.48
CA TYR A 14 -5.02 8.01 9.49
C TYR A 14 -4.85 8.83 10.77
N LEU A 15 -3.62 8.94 11.27
CA LEU A 15 -3.32 9.72 12.47
C LEU A 15 -3.55 11.22 12.26
N ALA A 16 -3.34 11.73 11.04
CA ALA A 16 -3.59 13.13 10.72
C ALA A 16 -5.08 13.46 10.60
N LEU A 17 -5.86 12.58 9.96
CA LEU A 17 -7.25 12.84 9.59
C LEU A 17 -8.29 12.31 10.58
N SER A 18 -7.98 11.27 11.36
CA SER A 18 -8.92 10.71 12.33
C SER A 18 -9.08 11.66 13.52
N GLY A 19 -10.31 12.05 13.85
CA GLY A 19 -10.59 12.86 15.04
C GLY A 19 -10.20 12.13 16.35
N GLU A 20 -10.50 10.84 16.41
CA GLU A 20 -10.21 9.96 17.55
C GLU A 20 -9.51 8.70 17.06
N PRO A 21 -8.19 8.75 16.77
CA PRO A 21 -7.46 7.56 16.35
C PRO A 21 -7.43 6.54 17.50
N THR A 22 -7.51 5.26 17.16
CA THR A 22 -7.42 4.17 18.14
C THR A 22 -6.23 3.26 17.79
N LEU A 23 -5.63 2.64 18.81
CA LEU A 23 -4.56 1.67 18.59
C LEU A 23 -5.05 0.50 17.73
N ALA A 24 -6.23 -0.04 18.01
CA ALA A 24 -6.80 -1.14 17.23
C ALA A 24 -7.00 -0.76 15.74
N GLY A 25 -7.48 0.46 15.47
CA GLY A 25 -7.66 0.95 14.11
C GLY A 25 -6.33 1.16 13.37
N LEU A 26 -5.34 1.76 14.04
CA LEU A 26 -4.00 1.94 13.51
C LEU A 26 -3.33 0.59 13.19
N THR A 27 -3.42 -0.37 14.12
CA THR A 27 -2.87 -1.72 13.91
C THR A 27 -3.57 -2.43 12.75
N ALA A 28 -4.91 -2.37 12.67
CA ALA A 28 -5.64 -3.00 11.58
C ALA A 28 -5.24 -2.40 10.21
N LEU A 29 -5.13 -1.08 10.13
CA LEU A 29 -4.69 -0.37 8.93
C LEU A 29 -3.27 -0.78 8.52
N ALA A 30 -2.31 -0.77 9.45
CA ALA A 30 -0.92 -1.14 9.18
C ALA A 30 -0.79 -2.60 8.73
N LEU A 31 -1.52 -3.52 9.39
CA LEU A 31 -1.56 -4.93 8.97
C LEU A 31 -2.16 -5.09 7.58
N GLY A 32 -3.25 -4.39 7.28
CA GLY A 32 -3.87 -4.40 5.96
C GLY A 32 -2.94 -3.85 4.89
N ALA A 33 -2.17 -2.81 5.20
CA ALA A 33 -1.25 -2.19 4.26
C ALA A 33 -0.03 -3.07 3.96
N VAL A 34 0.45 -3.89 4.90
CA VAL A 34 1.56 -4.83 4.65
C VAL A 34 1.06 -6.17 4.11
N PHE A 35 -0.24 -6.46 4.24
CA PHE A 35 -0.80 -7.75 3.85
C PHE A 35 -0.49 -8.17 2.40
N PRO A 36 -0.56 -7.29 1.38
CA PRO A 36 -0.26 -7.68 0.01
C PRO A 36 1.16 -8.19 -0.19
N ASP A 37 2.13 -7.58 0.48
CA ASP A 37 3.56 -7.93 0.40
C ASP A 37 3.87 -9.33 0.91
N LEU A 38 2.94 -9.97 1.64
CA LEU A 38 3.09 -11.38 2.04
C LEU A 38 3.09 -12.33 0.84
N ASP A 39 2.60 -11.92 -0.33
CA ASP A 39 2.70 -12.74 -1.55
C ASP A 39 4.12 -12.87 -2.08
N ALA A 40 5.05 -11.98 -1.69
CA ALA A 40 6.47 -12.14 -1.97
C ALA A 40 7.12 -13.29 -1.19
N LEU A 41 6.46 -13.81 -0.14
CA LEU A 41 6.88 -15.05 0.53
C LEU A 41 6.46 -16.30 -0.27
N ALA A 42 5.54 -16.14 -1.24
CA ALA A 42 5.21 -17.15 -2.22
C ALA A 42 6.16 -17.08 -3.43
N GLU A 43 5.81 -17.78 -4.51
CA GLU A 43 6.66 -17.88 -5.70
C GLU A 43 6.59 -16.64 -6.62
N GLU A 44 5.47 -15.90 -6.58
CA GLU A 44 5.21 -14.75 -7.45
C GLU A 44 4.79 -13.53 -6.62
N HIS A 45 5.56 -12.43 -6.71
CA HIS A 45 5.18 -11.15 -6.12
C HIS A 45 4.26 -10.39 -7.09
N ARG A 46 3.35 -9.57 -6.54
CA ARG A 46 2.28 -8.91 -7.30
C ARG A 46 1.33 -9.91 -7.96
N SER A 47 0.89 -10.89 -7.19
CA SER A 47 0.05 -11.99 -7.67
C SER A 47 -1.35 -11.94 -7.03
N TYR A 48 -1.64 -12.85 -6.10
CA TYR A 48 -2.95 -12.97 -5.47
C TYR A 48 -3.27 -11.77 -4.60
N LEU A 49 -2.37 -11.38 -3.70
CA LEU A 49 -2.70 -10.36 -2.70
C LEU A 49 -2.62 -8.93 -3.26
N HIS A 50 -1.94 -8.75 -4.40
CA HIS A 50 -1.96 -7.49 -5.14
C HIS A 50 -3.11 -7.37 -6.14
N SER A 51 -4.02 -8.36 -6.20
CA SER A 51 -5.10 -8.38 -7.18
C SER A 51 -6.34 -7.64 -6.67
N LEU A 52 -6.99 -6.86 -7.54
CA LEU A 52 -8.27 -6.21 -7.20
C LEU A 52 -9.41 -7.22 -6.98
N LEU A 53 -9.32 -8.40 -7.61
CA LEU A 53 -10.34 -9.44 -7.53
C LEU A 53 -10.56 -9.96 -6.09
N PRO A 54 -9.54 -10.39 -5.32
CA PRO A 54 -9.68 -10.73 -3.91
C PRO A 54 -9.83 -9.51 -2.99
N PHE A 55 -9.30 -8.35 -3.38
CA PHE A 55 -9.47 -7.12 -2.60
C PHE A 55 -10.93 -6.68 -2.50
N LEU A 56 -11.67 -6.70 -3.62
CA LEU A 56 -13.06 -6.21 -3.66
C LEU A 56 -14.00 -6.89 -2.63
N PRO A 57 -14.08 -8.22 -2.51
CA PRO A 57 -14.92 -8.84 -1.48
C PRO A 57 -14.46 -8.52 -0.06
N ILE A 58 -13.16 -8.34 0.18
CA ILE A 58 -12.63 -7.93 1.49
C ILE A 58 -13.03 -6.49 1.83
N LEU A 59 -13.00 -5.58 0.85
CA LEU A 59 -13.51 -4.23 1.02
C LEU A 59 -15.00 -4.22 1.35
N LEU A 60 -15.81 -4.99 0.62
CA LEU A 60 -17.25 -5.11 0.88
C LEU A 60 -17.53 -5.69 2.27
N LEU A 61 -16.77 -6.71 2.67
CA LEU A 61 -16.87 -7.30 4.00
C LEU A 61 -16.46 -6.28 5.09
N GLY A 62 -15.40 -5.52 4.87
CA GLY A 62 -14.96 -4.45 5.78
C GLY A 62 -16.03 -3.37 5.96
N LEU A 63 -16.68 -2.94 4.86
CA LEU A 63 -17.81 -2.01 4.90
C LEU A 63 -19.00 -2.57 5.69
N HIS A 64 -19.22 -3.89 5.65
CA HIS A 64 -20.30 -4.54 6.38
C HIS A 64 -19.99 -4.75 7.88
N LEU A 65 -18.76 -5.14 8.22
CA LEU A 65 -18.34 -5.47 9.59
C LEU A 65 -17.90 -4.26 10.43
N GLY A 66 -17.59 -3.12 9.78
CA GLY A 66 -17.26 -1.88 10.46
C GLY A 66 -15.77 -1.71 10.83
N SER A 67 -15.52 -0.84 11.81
CA SER A 67 -14.25 -0.09 11.95
C SER A 67 -12.93 -0.86 11.76
N PRO A 68 -12.56 -1.87 12.57
CA PRO A 68 -11.25 -2.51 12.40
C PRO A 68 -11.13 -3.27 11.08
N PHE A 69 -12.21 -3.90 10.60
CA PHE A 69 -12.21 -4.62 9.33
C PHE A 69 -12.15 -3.68 8.14
N LEU A 70 -12.86 -2.55 8.21
CA LEU A 70 -12.79 -1.51 7.19
C LEU A 70 -11.39 -0.89 7.14
N LEU A 71 -10.77 -0.60 8.28
CA LEU A 71 -9.41 -0.05 8.33
C LEU A 71 -8.39 -1.04 7.76
N PHE A 72 -8.52 -2.34 8.03
CA PHE A 72 -7.70 -3.35 7.36
C PHE A 72 -7.88 -3.31 5.84
N ALA A 73 -9.12 -3.29 5.35
CA ALA A 73 -9.39 -3.21 3.91
C ALA A 73 -8.85 -1.91 3.30
N LEU A 74 -8.98 -0.77 3.98
CA LEU A 74 -8.41 0.51 3.52
C LEU A 74 -6.88 0.48 3.53
N GLY A 75 -6.25 -0.22 4.46
CA GLY A 75 -4.83 -0.48 4.48
C GLY A 75 -4.40 -1.21 3.21
N TRP A 76 -5.07 -2.34 2.91
CA TRP A 76 -4.84 -3.10 1.67
C TRP A 76 -5.07 -2.22 0.44
N GLY A 77 -6.18 -1.48 0.38
CA GLY A 77 -6.47 -0.58 -0.71
C GLY A 77 -5.40 0.51 -0.90
N SER A 78 -4.86 1.04 0.20
CA SER A 78 -3.76 2.03 0.16
C SER A 78 -2.48 1.43 -0.39
N HIS A 79 -2.18 0.16 -0.08
CA HIS A 79 -1.06 -0.57 -0.67
C HIS A 79 -1.20 -0.65 -2.18
N LEU A 80 -2.34 -1.16 -2.67
CA LEU A 80 -2.61 -1.26 -4.11
C LEU A 80 -2.55 0.12 -4.78
N PHE A 81 -3.09 1.15 -4.14
CA PHE A 81 -3.02 2.51 -4.65
C PHE A 81 -1.58 3.01 -4.79
N LEU A 82 -0.73 2.82 -3.79
CA LEU A 82 0.68 3.22 -3.85
C LEU A 82 1.45 2.42 -4.92
N ASP A 83 1.19 1.13 -5.01
CA ASP A 83 1.79 0.28 -6.03
C ASP A 83 1.29 0.61 -7.45
N PHE A 84 0.09 1.17 -7.60
CA PHE A 84 -0.36 1.67 -8.90
C PHE A 84 0.54 2.81 -9.42
N PHE A 85 1.16 3.61 -8.55
CA PHE A 85 2.08 4.69 -8.97
C PHE A 85 3.56 4.30 -8.99
N THR A 86 3.94 3.23 -8.30
CA THR A 86 5.34 2.78 -8.20
C THR A 86 5.64 1.48 -8.93
N GLY A 87 4.60 0.78 -9.38
CA GLY A 87 4.68 -0.52 -10.04
C GLY A 87 3.40 -0.81 -10.81
N VAL A 88 2.84 -2.00 -10.63
CA VAL A 88 1.58 -2.40 -11.27
C VAL A 88 0.68 -3.17 -10.29
N VAL A 89 -0.62 -3.10 -10.54
CA VAL A 89 -1.66 -3.82 -9.82
C VAL A 89 -2.41 -4.72 -10.79
N PRO A 90 -2.39 -6.06 -10.60
CA PRO A 90 -3.27 -6.97 -11.34
C PRO A 90 -4.75 -6.69 -11.04
N VAL A 91 -5.60 -6.67 -12.06
CA VAL A 91 -7.05 -6.50 -11.84
C VAL A 91 -7.71 -7.82 -11.46
N ALA A 92 -7.30 -8.92 -12.09
CA ALA A 92 -8.04 -10.18 -12.05
C ALA A 92 -7.15 -11.42 -11.92
N TYR A 93 -5.96 -11.32 -11.30
CA TYR A 93 -5.12 -12.50 -11.08
C TYR A 93 -5.89 -13.55 -10.22
N PRO A 94 -5.83 -14.86 -10.55
CA PRO A 94 -5.04 -15.49 -11.62
C PRO A 94 -5.73 -15.60 -12.99
N LEU A 95 -6.96 -15.10 -13.15
CA LEU A 95 -7.70 -15.12 -14.43
C LEU A 95 -6.96 -14.33 -15.52
N SER A 96 -6.23 -13.28 -15.12
CA SER A 96 -5.29 -12.55 -15.97
C SER A 96 -4.04 -12.18 -15.20
N ARG A 97 -2.87 -12.43 -15.79
CA ARG A 97 -1.56 -12.02 -15.25
C ARG A 97 -1.19 -10.58 -15.60
N ARG A 98 -2.04 -9.83 -16.31
CA ARG A 98 -1.75 -8.44 -16.66
C ARG A 98 -1.99 -7.53 -15.46
N GLY A 99 -1.01 -6.71 -15.12
CA GLY A 99 -1.10 -5.63 -14.15
C GLY A 99 -0.92 -4.27 -14.82
N TRP A 100 -1.56 -3.26 -14.26
CA TRP A 100 -1.49 -1.89 -14.75
C TRP A 100 -1.05 -0.92 -13.67
N GLY A 101 -0.35 0.14 -14.08
CA GLY A 101 0.09 1.24 -13.23
C GLY A 101 0.07 2.56 -13.99
N LEU A 102 0.32 3.65 -13.27
CA LEU A 102 0.42 5.00 -13.80
C LEU A 102 1.76 5.61 -13.41
N SER A 103 2.63 5.84 -14.41
CA SER A 103 3.89 6.53 -14.22
C SER A 103 3.70 8.03 -14.46
N ILE A 104 4.03 8.86 -13.46
CA ILE A 104 4.03 10.32 -13.59
C ILE A 104 5.47 10.81 -13.48
N THR A 105 6.00 11.36 -14.56
CA THR A 105 7.36 11.93 -14.63
C THR A 105 7.29 13.44 -14.67
N VAL A 106 7.97 14.11 -13.74
CA VAL A 106 8.12 15.57 -13.70
C VAL A 106 9.59 15.91 -13.99
N THR A 107 9.83 16.75 -14.99
CA THR A 107 11.17 17.22 -15.39
C THR A 107 11.25 18.74 -15.20
N GLY A 108 12.32 19.28 -14.61
CA GLY A 108 12.52 20.73 -14.35
C GLY A 108 13.92 21.05 -13.81
N PRO A 109 14.33 22.34 -13.65
CA PRO A 109 13.55 23.58 -13.75
C PRO A 109 13.67 24.33 -15.10
N GLY A 110 14.58 23.92 -16.00
CA GLY A 110 14.79 24.62 -17.29
C GLY A 110 13.77 24.32 -18.38
N ASN A 111 13.07 23.19 -18.28
CA ASN A 111 11.99 22.77 -19.19
C ASN A 111 10.97 21.98 -18.38
N PHE A 112 10.11 22.72 -17.65
CA PHE A 112 9.08 22.09 -16.83
C PHE A 112 8.14 21.26 -17.70
N ARG A 113 8.15 19.94 -17.50
CA ARG A 113 7.29 19.01 -18.24
C ARG A 113 6.76 17.95 -17.29
N ILE A 114 5.45 17.74 -17.34
CA ILE A 114 4.78 16.64 -16.68
C ILE A 114 4.36 15.66 -17.77
N ARG A 115 4.69 14.39 -17.60
CA ARG A 115 4.22 13.30 -18.47
C ARG A 115 3.57 12.23 -17.62
N ALA A 116 2.39 11.77 -18.03
CA ALA A 116 1.70 10.64 -17.43
C ALA A 116 1.58 9.52 -18.48
N GLU A 117 1.98 8.31 -18.12
CA GLU A 117 1.95 7.13 -18.99
C GLU A 117 1.34 5.94 -18.23
N ILE A 118 0.45 5.19 -18.87
CA ILE A 118 -0.04 3.92 -18.33
C ILE A 118 1.02 2.86 -18.62
N ILE A 119 1.43 2.13 -17.58
CA ILE A 119 2.37 1.03 -17.68
C ILE A 119 1.64 -0.30 -17.53
N GLU A 120 2.01 -1.28 -18.35
CA GLU A 120 1.53 -2.66 -18.28
C GLU A 120 2.72 -3.58 -17.98
N ARG A 121 2.60 -4.42 -16.95
CA ARG A 121 3.62 -5.43 -16.57
C ARG A 121 2.94 -6.70 -16.05
N TYR A 122 3.75 -7.74 -15.87
CA TYR A 122 3.32 -9.04 -15.33
C TYR A 122 3.91 -9.23 -13.91
N PRO A 123 3.36 -10.15 -13.09
CA PRO A 123 3.91 -10.49 -11.78
C PRO A 123 5.40 -10.77 -11.86
N ASP A 124 6.13 -10.21 -10.90
CA ASP A 124 7.56 -10.36 -10.79
C ASP A 124 7.89 -11.69 -10.09
N GLU A 125 9.03 -12.29 -10.41
CA GLU A 125 9.55 -13.43 -9.64
C GLU A 125 9.81 -13.01 -8.19
N ARG A 126 9.85 -14.00 -7.28
CA ARG A 126 10.09 -13.81 -5.86
C ARG A 126 11.20 -12.78 -5.57
N HIS A 127 10.88 -11.81 -4.72
CA HIS A 127 11.78 -10.74 -4.30
C HIS A 127 12.30 -10.99 -2.88
N ASP A 128 13.61 -10.84 -2.67
CA ASP A 128 14.19 -10.79 -1.33
C ASP A 128 14.08 -9.36 -0.78
N TYR A 129 13.41 -9.19 0.36
CA TYR A 129 13.36 -7.90 1.04
C TYR A 129 14.71 -7.60 1.71
N ARG A 130 15.29 -6.46 1.35
CA ARG A 130 16.40 -5.85 2.09
C ARG A 130 15.87 -4.65 2.85
N LEU A 131 15.94 -4.72 4.18
CA LEU A 131 15.70 -3.57 5.04
C LEU A 131 16.94 -2.69 5.02
N GLU A 132 16.87 -1.60 4.28
CA GLU A 132 17.92 -0.57 4.28
C GLU A 132 17.55 0.55 5.26
N ILE A 133 18.52 0.98 6.07
CA ILE A 133 18.34 2.14 6.94
C ILE A 133 18.38 3.38 6.04
N GLY A 134 17.20 3.83 5.63
CA GLY A 134 17.01 4.93 4.68
C GLY A 134 15.71 5.72 4.91
N GLY A 135 15.12 6.21 3.82
CA GLY A 135 13.91 7.05 3.86
C GLY A 135 12.70 6.35 4.50
N SER A 136 12.51 5.07 4.19
CA SER A 136 11.39 4.28 4.73
C SER A 136 11.49 4.04 6.24
N PHE A 137 12.71 3.84 6.76
CA PHE A 137 12.96 3.79 8.19
C PHE A 137 12.62 5.13 8.88
N ALA A 138 12.99 6.26 8.27
CA ALA A 138 12.65 7.58 8.80
C ALA A 138 11.12 7.83 8.80
N LEU A 139 10.41 7.38 7.76
CA LEU A 139 8.94 7.42 7.70
C LEU A 139 8.30 6.56 8.79
N ALA A 140 8.82 5.36 9.03
CA ALA A 140 8.34 4.48 10.09
C ALA A 140 8.54 5.10 11.47
N LEU A 141 9.72 5.69 11.72
CA LEU A 141 9.99 6.39 12.97
C LEU A 141 9.03 7.58 13.16
N LEU A 142 8.77 8.35 12.10
CA LEU A 142 7.82 9.47 12.14
C LEU A 142 6.40 8.98 12.43
N ALA A 143 5.97 7.87 11.82
CA ALA A 143 4.67 7.25 12.05
C ALA A 143 4.52 6.81 13.53
N ILE A 144 5.55 6.18 14.09
CA ILE A 144 5.56 5.76 15.49
C ILE A 144 5.50 6.97 16.44
N LEU A 145 6.33 8.00 16.21
CA LEU A 145 6.32 9.21 17.04
C LEU A 145 4.96 9.92 16.99
N THR A 146 4.37 10.01 15.81
CA THR A 146 3.02 10.59 15.63
C THR A 146 1.96 9.75 16.34
N ALA A 147 2.07 8.42 16.28
CA ALA A 147 1.16 7.52 16.99
C ALA A 147 1.23 7.71 18.50
N ILE A 148 2.45 7.84 19.06
CA ILE A 148 2.64 8.12 20.49
C ILE A 148 1.97 9.44 20.89
N ILE A 149 2.08 10.49 20.08
CA ILE A 149 1.48 11.80 20.37
C ILE A 149 -0.06 11.78 20.26
N ARG A 150 -0.61 10.99 19.34
CA ARG A 150 -2.04 11.01 19.02
C ARG A 150 -2.88 9.99 19.79
N LEU A 151 -2.25 8.95 20.34
CA LEU A 151 -2.91 7.88 21.08
C LEU A 151 -2.75 8.00 22.61
N HIS A 152 -1.99 8.99 23.08
CA HIS A 152 -1.81 9.35 24.49
C HIS A 152 -2.28 10.79 24.74
#